data_AF-A0A7V6M9C9-F1
#
_entry.id   AF-A0A7V6M9C9-F1
#
_cell.length_a   1.000
_cell.length_b   1.000
_cell.length_c   1.000
_cell.angle_alpha   90.00
_cell.angle_beta   90.00
_cell.angle_gamma   90.00
#
_symmetry.space_group_name_H-M   'P 1'
#
loop_
_entity.id
_entity.type
_entity.pdbx_description
1 polymer ?
#
loop_
_entity_poly.entity_id
_entity_poly.type
_entity_poly.pdbx_seq_one_letter_code
_entity_poly.pdbx_strand_id
1 'polypeptide(L)'
;MSKGILLLVLAGVGKSHLDQRYDNVIDIESSYYNYLLTKEQLAMDIEHIKGTKRVTNPEFPKNYVKAIKEALNKYDIVTAALSVKVANALDEEKIDYMVVYPHLDMEEEIVERCIKRGNTEEFIVKIRRWYKTNIEYFSKTDKPKIVVQKGEYLEDVLIRHGLLEKVAVKG
;
A
#
# COMPACT_ATOMS: atom_id res chain seq x y z
N MET A 1 6.33 -0.89 -24.85
CA MET A 1 6.59 -1.17 -23.42
C MET A 1 5.25 -1.28 -22.73
N SER A 2 4.93 -2.42 -22.13
CA SER A 2 3.75 -2.51 -21.25
C SER A 2 4.00 -1.59 -20.05
N LYS A 3 3.00 -0.78 -19.67
CA LYS A 3 3.06 -0.07 -18.39
C LYS A 3 3.02 -1.10 -17.27
N GLY A 4 3.77 -0.87 -16.20
CA GLY A 4 3.70 -1.69 -14.99
C GLY A 4 2.28 -1.78 -14.46
N ILE A 5 2.01 -2.77 -13.60
CA ILE A 5 0.71 -2.92 -12.94
C ILE A 5 0.67 -2.07 -11.67
N LEU A 6 -0.45 -1.38 -11.43
CA LEU A 6 -0.68 -0.62 -10.21
C LEU A 6 -1.56 -1.41 -9.25
N LEU A 7 -1.08 -1.60 -8.02
CA LEU A 7 -1.80 -2.26 -6.93
C LEU A 7 -2.04 -1.26 -5.81
N LEU A 8 -3.30 -0.94 -5.53
CA LEU A 8 -3.68 -0.22 -4.31
C LEU A 8 -3.84 -1.23 -3.18
N VAL A 9 -2.90 -1.23 -2.22
CA VAL A 9 -2.81 -2.26 -1.19
C VAL A 9 -2.98 -1.67 0.20
N LEU A 10 -3.77 -2.32 1.05
CA LEU A 10 -3.88 -1.96 2.46
C LEU A 10 -2.50 -2.06 3.16
N ALA A 11 -2.28 -1.22 4.18
CA ALA A 11 -1.12 -1.32 5.06
C ALA A 11 -1.16 -2.62 5.89
N GLY A 12 0.01 -3.15 6.26
CA GLY A 12 0.12 -4.42 6.99
C GLY A 12 0.06 -5.69 6.14
N VAL A 13 -0.19 -5.57 4.83
CA VAL A 13 -0.27 -6.73 3.91
C VAL A 13 1.09 -7.14 3.32
N GLY A 14 2.11 -6.28 3.40
CA GLY A 14 3.50 -6.62 3.03
C GLY A 14 4.11 -5.87 1.84
N LYS A 15 3.59 -4.70 1.46
CA LYS A 15 4.14 -3.88 0.34
C LYS A 15 5.65 -3.61 0.46
N SER A 16 6.09 -3.06 1.59
CA SER A 16 7.49 -2.72 1.83
C SER A 16 8.42 -3.94 1.82
N HIS A 17 7.90 -5.13 2.13
CA HIS A 17 8.68 -6.37 2.04
C HIS A 17 8.98 -6.72 0.58
N LEU A 18 8.01 -6.54 -0.32
CA LEU A 18 8.21 -6.76 -1.75
C LEU A 18 9.19 -5.75 -2.35
N ASP A 19 9.01 -4.46 -2.05
CA ASP A 19 9.90 -3.38 -2.50
C ASP A 19 11.37 -3.64 -2.14
N GLN A 20 11.62 -4.14 -0.93
CA GLN A 20 12.99 -4.47 -0.48
C GLN A 20 13.58 -5.73 -1.13
N ARG A 21 12.74 -6.63 -1.66
CA ARG A 21 13.15 -7.97 -2.08
C ARG A 21 13.22 -8.13 -3.60
N TYR A 22 12.53 -7.28 -4.36
CA TYR A 22 12.39 -7.40 -5.80
C TYR A 22 12.75 -6.09 -6.51
N ASP A 23 13.79 -6.11 -7.33
CA ASP A 23 14.29 -4.92 -8.03
C ASP A 23 13.27 -4.31 -9.02
N ASN A 24 12.31 -5.11 -9.48
CA ASN A 24 11.25 -4.70 -10.42
C ASN A 24 9.92 -4.34 -9.73
N VAL A 25 9.89 -4.31 -8.39
CA VAL A 25 8.74 -3.89 -7.59
C VAL A 25 9.10 -2.60 -6.82
N ILE A 26 8.15 -1.69 -6.68
CA ILE A 26 8.31 -0.47 -5.87
C ILE A 26 7.08 -0.23 -4.99
N ASP A 27 7.30 0.15 -3.72
CA ASP A 27 6.25 0.71 -2.85
C ASP A 27 6.35 2.23 -2.81
N ILE A 28 5.38 2.92 -3.41
CA ILE A 28 5.30 4.37 -3.32
C ILE A 28 4.71 4.70 -1.95
N GLU A 29 5.57 4.81 -0.94
CA GLU A 29 5.15 5.07 0.45
C GLU A 29 4.45 6.42 0.58
N SER A 30 3.13 6.35 0.77
CA SER A 30 2.21 7.50 0.81
C SER A 30 2.59 8.58 1.82
N SER A 31 3.25 8.22 2.91
CA SER A 31 3.60 9.15 3.99
C SER A 31 4.55 10.26 3.53
N TYR A 32 5.44 9.98 2.58
CA TYR A 32 6.35 10.97 1.99
C TYR A 32 5.65 11.99 1.08
N TYR A 33 4.42 11.69 0.64
CA TYR A 33 3.65 12.54 -0.27
C TYR A 33 2.49 13.23 0.44
N ASN A 34 1.85 12.54 1.38
CA ASN A 34 0.69 13.03 2.12
C ASN A 34 1.08 14.01 3.23
N TYR A 35 2.33 14.01 3.69
CA TYR A 35 2.77 14.86 4.79
C TYR A 35 4.05 15.63 4.45
N LEU A 36 4.14 16.85 4.98
CA LEU A 36 5.36 17.63 5.03
C LEU A 36 6.16 17.18 6.26
N LEU A 37 7.02 16.20 6.09
CA LEU A 37 7.84 15.63 7.17
C LEU A 37 9.02 16.54 7.49
N THR A 38 9.35 16.68 8.78
CA THR A 38 10.55 17.40 9.20
C THR A 38 11.82 16.57 8.93
N LYS A 39 13.00 17.19 9.02
CA LYS A 39 14.28 16.49 8.85
C LYS A 39 14.45 15.36 9.88
N GLU A 40 14.01 15.60 11.10
CA GLU A 40 14.06 14.63 12.19
C GLU A 40 13.15 13.44 11.87
N GLN A 41 11.93 13.70 11.38
CA GLN A 41 11.00 12.64 10.98
C GLN A 41 11.49 11.84 9.77
N LEU A 42 12.18 12.47 8.82
CA LEU A 42 12.78 11.80 7.67
C LEU A 42 13.99 10.92 8.06
N ALA A 43 14.64 11.21 9.19
CA ALA A 43 15.73 10.39 9.72
C ALA A 43 15.24 9.18 10.53
N MET A 44 13.94 9.08 10.79
CA MET A 44 13.31 7.99 11.52
C MET A 44 12.74 6.94 10.57
N ASP A 45 12.51 5.73 11.08
CA ASP A 45 11.71 4.74 10.38
C ASP A 45 10.27 5.26 10.19
N ILE A 46 9.82 5.23 8.93
CA ILE A 46 8.52 5.72 8.50
C ILE A 46 7.37 5.04 9.26
N GLU A 47 7.56 3.81 9.73
CA GLU A 47 6.55 3.07 10.47
C GLU A 47 6.35 3.56 11.88
N HIS A 48 7.42 4.05 12.51
CA HIS A 48 7.40 4.62 13.85
C HIS A 48 6.80 6.04 13.85
N ILE A 49 6.82 6.75 12.71
CA ILE A 49 6.19 8.07 12.60
C ILE A 49 4.73 7.99 12.14
N LYS A 50 4.28 6.87 11.58
CA LYS A 50 2.87 6.68 11.23
C LYS A 50 2.01 6.74 12.48
N GLY A 51 0.91 7.48 12.42
CA GLY A 51 0.03 7.71 13.57
C GLY A 51 0.32 9.03 14.30
N THR A 52 1.56 9.52 14.27
CA THR A 52 1.97 10.79 14.91
C THR A 52 1.42 12.04 14.23
N LYS A 53 1.51 13.19 14.93
CA LYS A 53 1.12 14.51 14.40
C LYS A 53 2.07 14.92 13.26
N ARG A 54 1.50 15.11 12.08
CA ARG A 54 2.22 15.48 10.85
C ARG A 54 1.40 16.52 10.09
N VAL A 55 2.07 17.48 9.46
CA VAL A 55 1.42 18.50 8.65
C VAL A 55 1.02 17.89 7.31
N THR A 56 -0.25 17.95 6.95
CA THR A 56 -0.74 17.45 5.66
C THR A 56 -0.15 18.27 4.51
N ASN A 57 0.27 17.60 3.45
CA ASN A 57 0.73 18.24 2.23
C ASN A 57 -0.48 18.68 1.39
N PRO A 58 -0.65 19.98 1.07
CA PRO A 58 -1.77 20.45 0.25
C PRO A 58 -1.78 19.87 -1.17
N GLU A 59 -0.63 19.42 -1.69
CA GLU A 59 -0.53 18.80 -3.01
C GLU A 59 -1.06 17.37 -3.06
N PHE A 60 -1.36 16.76 -1.91
CA PHE A 60 -1.89 15.39 -1.88
C PHE A 60 -3.38 15.37 -2.28
N PRO A 61 -3.79 14.55 -3.28
CA PRO A 61 -3.09 13.36 -3.78
C PRO A 61 -2.37 13.57 -5.13
N LYS A 62 -2.37 14.77 -5.71
CA LYS A 62 -1.82 15.04 -7.05
C LYS A 62 -0.34 14.72 -7.17
N ASN A 63 0.46 15.12 -6.17
CA ASN A 63 1.89 14.79 -6.13
C ASN A 63 2.14 13.28 -6.06
N TYR A 64 1.27 12.55 -5.35
CA TYR A 64 1.34 11.11 -5.20
C TYR A 64 0.98 10.38 -6.50
N VAL A 65 -0.10 10.79 -7.15
CA VAL A 65 -0.50 10.26 -8.48
C VAL A 65 0.60 10.50 -9.51
N LYS A 66 1.24 11.68 -9.50
CA LYS A 66 2.39 11.94 -10.37
C LYS A 66 3.53 10.93 -10.14
N ALA A 67 3.91 10.69 -8.89
CA ALA A 67 4.96 9.72 -8.56
C ALA A 67 4.59 8.28 -8.99
N ILE A 68 3.33 7.88 -8.80
CA ILE A 68 2.81 6.60 -9.27
C ILE A 68 2.97 6.48 -10.80
N LYS A 69 2.59 7.50 -11.57
CA LYS A 69 2.73 7.49 -13.05
C LYS A 69 4.18 7.35 -13.49
N GLU A 70 5.09 8.04 -12.82
CA GLU A 70 6.52 7.94 -13.10
C GLU A 70 7.06 6.54 -12.81
N ALA A 71 6.61 5.92 -11.70
CA ALA A 71 6.98 4.57 -11.32
C ALA A 71 6.45 3.50 -12.29
N LEU A 72 5.22 3.66 -12.80
CA LEU A 72 4.61 2.72 -13.76
C LEU A 72 5.37 2.61 -15.10
N ASN A 73 6.27 3.55 -15.39
CA ASN A 73 7.15 3.48 -16.58
C ASN A 73 8.50 2.80 -16.30
N LYS A 74 8.80 2.49 -15.03
CA LYS A 74 10.12 2.02 -14.58
C LYS A 74 10.08 0.63 -13.92
N TYR A 75 8.96 0.27 -13.31
CA TYR A 75 8.79 -0.95 -12.53
C TYR A 75 7.66 -1.80 -13.12
N ASP A 76 7.79 -3.11 -12.99
CA ASP A 76 6.77 -4.05 -13.44
C ASP A 76 5.56 -4.04 -12.50
N ILE A 77 5.80 -3.88 -11.20
CA ILE A 77 4.76 -3.78 -10.17
C ILE A 77 4.98 -2.52 -9.34
N VAL A 78 3.94 -1.68 -9.28
CA VAL A 78 3.90 -0.50 -8.42
C VAL A 78 2.83 -0.73 -7.36
N THR A 79 3.22 -0.68 -6.09
CA THR A 79 2.28 -0.70 -4.98
C THR A 79 2.08 0.70 -4.41
N ALA A 80 0.85 1.00 -4.01
CA ALA A 80 0.47 2.28 -3.42
C ALA A 80 -0.57 2.07 -2.32
N ALA A 81 -0.79 3.09 -1.49
CA ALA A 81 -1.72 3.01 -0.37
C ALA A 81 -3.18 2.93 -0.85
N LEU A 82 -3.90 1.91 -0.36
CA LEU A 82 -5.34 1.80 -0.61
C LEU A 82 -6.12 2.88 0.17
N SER A 83 -6.60 3.88 -0.57
CA SER A 83 -7.31 5.05 -0.03
C SER A 83 -8.36 5.51 -1.03
N VAL A 84 -9.57 5.84 -0.55
CA VAL A 84 -10.64 6.40 -1.38
C VAL A 84 -10.18 7.68 -2.08
N LYS A 85 -9.44 8.56 -1.38
CA LYS A 85 -8.91 9.81 -1.95
C LYS A 85 -7.92 9.56 -3.09
N VAL A 86 -7.10 8.51 -2.99
CA VAL A 86 -6.15 8.13 -4.05
C VAL A 86 -6.87 7.44 -5.21
N ALA A 87 -7.79 6.52 -4.91
CA ALA A 87 -8.62 5.84 -5.92
C ALA A 87 -9.37 6.84 -6.81
N ASN A 88 -10.06 7.81 -6.20
CA ASN A 88 -10.79 8.85 -6.96
C ASN A 88 -9.86 9.66 -7.88
N ALA A 89 -8.67 10.03 -7.41
CA ALA A 89 -7.72 10.78 -8.21
C ALA A 89 -7.13 9.96 -9.38
N LEU A 90 -6.94 8.65 -9.19
CA LEU A 90 -6.53 7.75 -10.27
C LEU A 90 -7.65 7.57 -11.31
N ASP A 91 -8.90 7.47 -10.86
CA ASP A 91 -10.07 7.38 -11.74
C ASP A 91 -10.24 8.65 -12.59
N GLU A 92 -10.09 9.83 -12.00
CA GLU A 92 -10.13 11.12 -12.72
C GLU A 92 -9.05 11.18 -13.82
N GLU A 93 -7.87 10.62 -13.56
CA GLU A 93 -6.77 10.53 -14.54
C GLU A 93 -6.83 9.30 -15.45
N LYS A 94 -7.86 8.45 -15.33
CA LYS A 94 -8.04 7.20 -16.11
C LYS A 94 -6.84 6.26 -16.01
N ILE A 95 -6.29 6.12 -14.80
CA ILE A 95 -5.19 5.20 -14.52
C ILE A 95 -5.77 3.88 -14.02
N ASP A 96 -5.47 2.79 -14.73
CA ASP A 96 -5.90 1.45 -14.32
C ASP A 96 -5.15 0.99 -13.07
N TYR A 97 -5.88 0.36 -12.15
CA TYR A 97 -5.32 -0.24 -10.94
C TYR A 97 -6.15 -1.44 -10.50
N MET A 98 -5.50 -2.32 -9.75
CA MET A 98 -6.16 -3.38 -9.01
C MET A 98 -6.21 -3.03 -7.52
N VAL A 99 -7.25 -3.49 -6.83
CA VAL A 99 -7.40 -3.33 -5.39
C VAL A 99 -6.94 -4.59 -4.68
N VAL A 100 -6.04 -4.46 -3.71
CA VAL A 100 -5.57 -5.56 -2.88
C VAL A 100 -5.92 -5.29 -1.43
N TYR A 101 -6.78 -6.12 -0.86
CA TYR A 101 -7.25 -5.98 0.50
C TYR A 101 -7.31 -7.34 1.20
N PRO A 102 -7.11 -7.38 2.52
CA PRO A 102 -7.21 -8.62 3.27
C PRO A 102 -8.66 -9.12 3.37
N HIS A 103 -8.82 -10.43 3.49
CA HIS A 103 -10.10 -11.06 3.76
C HIS A 103 -10.67 -10.59 5.10
N LEU A 104 -12.00 -10.50 5.23
CA LEU A 104 -12.72 -9.87 6.36
C LEU A 104 -12.31 -10.35 7.75
N ASP A 105 -11.85 -11.59 7.90
CA ASP A 105 -11.43 -12.20 9.18
C ASP A 105 -9.98 -11.87 9.60
N MET A 106 -9.24 -11.09 8.81
CA MET A 106 -7.83 -10.76 9.06
C MET A 106 -7.62 -9.47 9.87
N GLU A 107 -8.66 -8.83 10.43
CA GLU A 107 -8.48 -7.56 11.17
C GLU A 107 -7.40 -7.70 12.26
N GLU A 108 -7.49 -8.74 13.09
CA GLU A 108 -6.52 -8.99 14.17
C GLU A 108 -5.13 -9.32 13.63
N GLU A 109 -5.03 -10.13 12.58
CA GLU A 109 -3.73 -10.48 12.00
C GLU A 109 -3.01 -9.26 11.41
N ILE A 110 -3.75 -8.38 10.73
CA ILE A 110 -3.20 -7.12 10.21
C ILE A 110 -2.73 -6.22 11.36
N VAL A 111 -3.49 -6.16 12.45
CA VAL A 111 -3.12 -5.39 13.64
C VAL A 111 -1.86 -5.97 14.28
N GLU A 112 -1.78 -7.29 14.48
CA GLU A 112 -0.60 -7.95 15.02
C GLU A 112 0.64 -7.70 14.16
N ARG A 113 0.51 -7.75 12.83
CA ARG A 113 1.61 -7.42 11.90
C ARG A 113 2.08 -5.98 12.09
N CYS A 114 1.17 -5.02 12.24
CA CYS A 114 1.51 -3.61 12.47
C CYS A 114 2.19 -3.41 13.85
N ILE A 115 1.70 -4.08 14.90
CA ILE A 115 2.32 -4.04 16.25
C ILE A 115 3.75 -4.60 16.21
N LYS A 116 3.93 -5.78 15.59
CA LYS A 116 5.27 -6.40 15.44
C LYS A 116 6.25 -5.52 14.66
N ARG A 117 5.74 -4.68 13.76
CA ARG A 117 6.53 -3.72 12.97
C ARG A 117 6.90 -2.45 13.75
N GLY A 118 6.34 -2.23 14.94
CA GLY A 118 6.60 -1.03 15.75
C GLY A 118 5.71 0.17 15.38
N ASN A 119 4.58 -0.05 14.71
CA ASN A 119 3.64 1.04 14.45
C ASN A 119 3.02 1.58 15.74
N THR A 120 2.72 2.88 15.78
CA THR A 120 2.11 3.49 16.98
C THR A 120 0.67 3.05 17.20
N GLU A 121 0.20 3.14 18.44
CA GLU A 121 -1.19 2.84 18.82
C GLU A 121 -2.20 3.67 18.00
N GLU A 122 -1.92 4.94 17.73
CA GLU A 122 -2.77 5.78 16.88
C GLU A 122 -2.85 5.26 15.45
N PHE A 123 -1.79 4.64 14.93
CA PHE A 123 -1.83 4.00 13.63
C PHE A 123 -2.67 2.73 13.67
N ILE A 124 -2.53 1.90 14.71
CA ILE A 124 -3.36 0.69 14.91
C ILE A 124 -4.85 1.05 14.93
N VAL A 125 -5.24 2.09 15.68
CA VAL A 125 -6.62 2.58 15.73
C VAL A 125 -7.11 3.02 14.33
N LYS A 126 -6.25 3.70 13.56
CA LYS A 126 -6.58 4.11 12.18
C LYS A 126 -6.76 2.91 11.26
N ILE A 127 -5.94 1.87 11.39
CA ILE A 127 -6.07 0.63 10.61
C ILE A 127 -7.38 -0.08 10.92
N ARG A 128 -7.71 -0.29 12.20
CA ARG A 128 -8.99 -0.88 12.60
C ARG A 128 -10.18 -0.10 12.06
N ARG A 129 -10.13 1.23 12.18
CA ARG A 129 -11.19 2.10 11.62
C ARG A 129 -11.27 1.98 10.11
N TRP A 130 -10.14 2.02 9.41
CA TRP A 130 -10.09 1.88 7.96
C TRP A 130 -10.75 0.56 7.54
N TYR A 131 -10.39 -0.53 8.22
CA TYR A 131 -10.91 -1.87 7.94
C TYR A 131 -12.43 -1.89 8.04
N LYS A 132 -12.98 -1.45 9.17
CA LYS A 132 -14.43 -1.42 9.41
C LYS A 132 -15.22 -0.51 8.45
N THR A 133 -14.60 0.57 7.98
CA THR A 133 -15.31 1.60 7.19
C THR A 133 -15.12 1.46 5.68
N ASN A 134 -14.04 0.83 5.21
CA ASN A 134 -13.70 0.81 3.78
C ASN A 134 -13.68 -0.59 3.16
N ILE A 135 -13.60 -1.66 3.95
CA ILE A 135 -13.50 -3.01 3.38
C ILE A 135 -14.71 -3.38 2.52
N GLU A 136 -15.92 -2.97 2.94
CA GLU A 136 -17.12 -3.17 2.14
C GLU A 136 -17.15 -2.32 0.88
N TYR A 137 -16.67 -1.08 0.96
CA TYR A 137 -16.60 -0.19 -0.19
C TYR A 137 -15.70 -0.79 -1.28
N PHE A 138 -14.51 -1.27 -0.88
CA PHE A 138 -13.57 -1.90 -1.79
C PHE A 138 -13.97 -3.32 -2.19
N SER A 139 -14.78 -4.05 -1.42
CA SER A 139 -15.31 -5.34 -1.87
C SER A 139 -16.38 -5.19 -2.96
N LYS A 140 -17.14 -4.09 -2.93
CA LYS A 140 -18.22 -3.78 -3.87
C LYS A 140 -17.76 -3.01 -5.11
N THR A 141 -16.50 -2.60 -5.20
CA THR A 141 -15.97 -1.94 -6.41
C THR A 141 -15.92 -2.90 -7.61
N ASP A 142 -16.11 -2.34 -8.81
CA ASP A 142 -15.98 -3.06 -10.09
C ASP A 142 -14.53 -3.18 -10.56
N LYS A 143 -13.57 -2.54 -9.86
CA LYS A 143 -12.14 -2.69 -10.18
C LYS A 143 -11.69 -4.14 -9.98
N PRO A 144 -10.71 -4.62 -10.77
CA PRO A 144 -10.09 -5.91 -10.51
C PRO A 144 -9.56 -5.95 -9.06
N LYS A 145 -9.81 -7.07 -8.39
CA LYS A 145 -9.54 -7.21 -6.97
C LYS A 145 -8.86 -8.51 -6.63
N ILE A 146 -7.98 -8.41 -5.64
CA ILE A 146 -7.21 -9.52 -5.09
C ILE A 146 -7.46 -9.52 -3.58
N VAL A 147 -7.96 -10.64 -3.07
CA VAL A 147 -8.19 -10.82 -1.64
C VAL A 147 -7.04 -11.63 -1.06
N VAL A 148 -6.36 -11.05 -0.08
CA VAL A 148 -5.32 -11.74 0.70
C VAL A 148 -6.00 -12.56 1.77
N GLN A 149 -5.68 -13.85 1.87
CA GLN A 149 -6.27 -14.75 2.86
C GLN A 149 -5.46 -14.78 4.15
N LYS A 150 -6.07 -15.31 5.22
CA LYS A 150 -5.42 -15.51 6.51
C LYS A 150 -4.09 -16.27 6.35
N GLY A 151 -3.02 -15.76 6.95
CA GLY A 151 -1.67 -16.31 6.81
C GLY A 151 -0.94 -15.98 5.51
N GLU A 152 -1.58 -15.39 4.49
CA GLU A 152 -0.93 -14.94 3.26
C GLU A 152 -0.37 -13.50 3.42
N TYR A 153 0.74 -13.23 2.74
CA TYR A 153 1.24 -11.88 2.48
C TYR A 153 1.00 -11.50 1.02
N LEU A 154 1.20 -10.22 0.69
CA LEU A 154 1.06 -9.73 -0.69
C LEU A 154 1.85 -10.58 -1.69
N GLU A 155 3.08 -10.99 -1.32
CA GLU A 155 3.93 -11.85 -2.15
C GLU A 155 3.25 -13.17 -2.53
N ASP A 156 2.74 -13.90 -1.55
CA ASP A 156 2.09 -15.20 -1.76
C ASP A 156 0.97 -15.09 -2.78
N VAL A 157 0.20 -14.01 -2.68
CA VAL A 157 -0.94 -13.77 -3.54
C VAL A 157 -0.52 -13.34 -4.95
N LEU A 158 0.50 -12.50 -5.08
CA LEU A 158 1.01 -12.13 -6.41
C LEU A 158 1.59 -13.33 -7.15
N ILE A 159 2.30 -14.22 -6.44
CA ILE A 159 2.78 -15.49 -7.01
C ILE A 159 1.61 -16.38 -7.42
N ARG A 160 0.61 -16.56 -6.54
CA ARG A 160 -0.59 -17.37 -6.80
C ARG A 160 -1.37 -16.89 -8.03
N HIS A 161 -1.37 -15.58 -8.29
CA HIS A 161 -2.02 -14.98 -9.45
C HIS A 161 -1.12 -14.86 -10.70
N GLY A 162 0.13 -15.35 -10.64
CA GLY A 162 1.08 -15.28 -11.76
C GLY A 162 1.54 -13.86 -12.10
N LEU A 163 1.41 -12.92 -11.14
CA LEU A 163 1.83 -11.52 -11.29
C LEU A 163 3.28 -11.30 -10.84
N LEU A 164 3.82 -12.23 -10.04
CA LEU A 164 5.18 -12.18 -9.54
C LEU A 164 5.82 -13.56 -9.68
N GLU A 165 7.04 -13.62 -10.22
CA GLU A 165 7.80 -14.86 -10.26
C GLU A 165 8.45 -15.13 -8.90
N LYS A 166 8.49 -16.41 -8.51
CA LYS A 166 9.15 -16.82 -7.27
C LYS A 166 10.66 -16.74 -7.47
N VAL A 167 11.29 -15.67 -7.00
CA VAL A 167 12.75 -15.57 -6.98
C VAL A 167 13.27 -16.46 -5.85
N ALA A 168 14.37 -17.19 -6.11
CA ALA A 168 15.10 -17.88 -5.06
C ALA A 168 15.55 -16.83 -4.02
N VAL A 169 15.07 -16.96 -2.78
CA VAL A 169 15.54 -16.15 -1.65
C VAL A 169 17.05 -16.33 -1.58
N LYS A 170 17.83 -15.24 -1.60
CA LYS A 170 19.25 -15.31 -1.27
C LYS A 170 19.35 -15.93 0.12
N GLY A 171 19.96 -17.11 0.19
CA GLY A 171 20.23 -17.83 1.44
C GLY A 171 21.15 -17.06 2.37
#